data_AF-A0A7W1IY55-F1
#
_entry.id   AF-A0A7W1IY55-F1
#
_cell.length_a   1.000
_cell.length_b   1.000
_cell.length_c   1.000
_cell.angle_alpha   90.00
_cell.angle_beta   90.00
_cell.angle_gamma   90.00
#
_symmetry.space_group_name_H-M   'P 1'
#
loop_
_entity.id
_entity.type
_entity.pdbx_description
1 polymer ?
#
loop_
_entity_poly.entity_id
_entity_poly.type
_entity_poly.pdbx_seq_one_letter_code
_entity_poly.pdbx_strand_id
1 'polypeptide(L)' 'VIQAGTATSTRGRGEANSFNVIRIEKARLIVERLEWQTEQTQFALVKSEEFEQTANGWARISE' A
#
# COMPACT_ATOMS: atom_id res chain seq x y z
N VAL A 1 5.06 -10.12 -9.87
CA VAL A 1 4.97 -9.15 -8.76
C VAL A 1 6.39 -8.84 -8.33
N ILE A 2 6.84 -7.59 -8.40
CA ILE A 2 8.18 -7.21 -7.92
C ILE A 2 8.02 -6.78 -6.46
N GLN A 3 8.61 -7.54 -5.53
CA GLN A 3 8.77 -7.13 -4.14
C GLN A 3 10.26 -6.87 -3.89
N ALA A 4 10.60 -5.62 -3.58
CA ALA A 4 11.95 -5.23 -3.21
C ALA A 4 11.90 -4.40 -1.91
N GLY A 5 12.42 -4.99 -0.84
CA GLY A 5 12.50 -4.40 0.50
C GLY A 5 12.63 -5.50 1.56
N THR A 6 13.34 -5.23 2.67
CA THR A 6 13.32 -6.09 3.85
C THR A 6 11.90 -6.11 4.41
N ALA A 7 11.10 -7.08 3.98
CA ALA A 7 9.63 -7.08 4.12
C ALA A 7 9.13 -7.11 5.57
N THR A 8 10.00 -7.38 6.54
CA THR A 8 9.63 -7.51 7.94
C THR A 8 10.84 -7.13 8.80
N SER A 9 10.74 -5.99 9.47
CA SER A 9 11.69 -5.62 10.52
C SER A 9 11.32 -6.38 11.79
N THR A 10 12.31 -6.98 12.45
CA THR A 10 12.14 -7.50 13.83
C THR A 10 12.31 -6.39 14.87
N ARG A 11 12.75 -5.20 14.46
CA ARG A 11 12.84 -4.02 15.32
C ARG A 11 11.48 -3.32 15.33
N GLY A 12 10.75 -3.45 16.43
CA GLY A 12 9.52 -2.70 16.66
C GLY A 12 9.83 -1.24 17.00
N ARG A 13 9.24 -0.30 16.27
CA ARG A 13 9.27 1.14 16.58
C ARG A 13 7.89 1.68 16.96
N GLY A 14 7.05 0.83 17.56
CA GLY A 14 5.66 1.16 17.87
C GLY A 14 4.70 1.05 16.68
N GLU A 15 5.19 0.65 15.51
CA GLU A 15 4.39 0.43 14.30
C GLU A 15 4.42 -1.05 13.91
N ALA A 16 3.29 -1.55 13.39
CA ALA A 16 3.22 -2.88 12.81
C ALA A 16 4.05 -2.97 11.52
N ASN A 17 4.59 -4.15 11.24
CA ASN A 17 5.23 -4.40 9.94
C ASN A 17 4.23 -4.15 8.83
N SER A 18 4.65 -3.44 7.78
CA SER A 18 3.77 -3.03 6.70
C SER A 18 4.48 -3.02 5.36
N PHE A 19 3.71 -3.16 4.29
CA PHE A 19 4.18 -2.95 2.92
C PHE A 19 3.06 -2.35 2.06
N ASN A 20 3.45 -1.68 0.98
CA ASN A 20 2.51 -1.18 0.00
C ASN A 20 2.45 -2.11 -1.22
N VAL A 21 1.27 -2.28 -1.80
CA VAL A 21 1.04 -2.89 -3.11
C VAL A 21 0.62 -1.77 -4.06
N ILE A 22 1.37 -1.59 -5.14
CA ILE A 22 1.09 -0.59 -6.16
C ILE A 22 0.61 -1.32 -7.42
N ARG A 23 -0.63 -1.05 -7.83
CA ARG A 23 -1.21 -1.56 -9.07
C ARG A 23 -1.34 -0.41 -10.05
N ILE A 24 -0.75 -0.57 -11.23
CA ILE A 24 -0.72 0.46 -12.26
C ILE A 24 -1.50 -0.07 -13.47
N GLU A 25 -2.54 0.65 -13.84
CA GLU A 25 -3.24 0.56 -15.12
C GLU A 25 -2.99 1.84 -15.92
N LYS A 26 -3.44 1.90 -17.18
CA LYS A 26 -3.06 2.98 -18.12
C LYS A 26 -3.21 4.39 -17.54
N ALA A 27 -4.37 4.71 -16.98
CA ALA A 27 -4.69 6.03 -16.42
C ALA A 27 -5.20 5.93 -14.97
N ARG A 28 -4.99 4.80 -14.31
CA ARG A 28 -5.44 4.54 -12.94
C ARG A 28 -4.33 3.87 -12.15
N LEU A 29 -4.13 4.31 -10.92
CA LEU A 29 -3.14 3.80 -9.99
C LEU A 29 -3.86 3.50 -8.67
N ILE A 30 -3.61 2.32 -8.11
CA ILE A 30 -4.11 1.94 -6.79
C ILE A 30 -2.90 1.68 -5.90
N VAL A 31 -2.88 2.33 -4.73
CA VAL A 31 -1.88 2.12 -3.69
C VAL A 31 -2.58 1.54 -2.46
N GLU A 32 -2.30 0.28 -2.18
CA GLU A 32 -2.81 -0.44 -1.03
C GLU A 32 -1.71 -0.53 0.03
N ARG A 33 -2.00 -0.22 1.29
CA ARG A 33 -1.10 -0.53 2.41
C ARG A 33 -1.65 -1.74 3.16
N LEU A 34 -0.81 -2.75 3.33
CA LEU A 34 -1.08 -3.89 4.18
C LEU A 34 -0.23 -3.82 5.43
N GLU A 35 -0.84 -4.07 6.58
CA GLU A 35 -0.18 -4.12 7.89
C GLU A 35 -0.36 -5.49 8.53
N TRP A 36 0.67 -5.95 9.23
CA TRP A 36 0.62 -7.17 10.02
C TRP A 36 -0.36 -7.01 11.18
N GLN A 37 -1.42 -7.80 11.18
CA GLN A 37 -2.39 -7.87 12.27
C GLN A 37 -2.16 -9.13 13.09
N THR A 38 -1.64 -8.95 14.31
CA THR A 38 -1.31 -10.07 15.21
C THR A 38 -2.51 -10.95 15.53
N GLU A 39 -3.69 -10.36 15.74
CA GLU A 39 -4.92 -11.10 16.08
C GLU A 39 -5.39 -12.04 14.97
N GLN A 40 -5.19 -11.63 13.71
CA GLN A 40 -5.60 -12.39 12.53
C GLN A 40 -4.45 -13.20 11.92
N THR A 41 -3.23 -13.06 12.45
CA THR A 41 -2.02 -13.72 11.96
C THR A 41 -1.77 -13.53 10.45
N GLN A 42 -2.10 -12.35 9.93
CA GLN A 42 -2.00 -12.04 8.51
C GLN A 42 -1.66 -10.59 8.25
N PHE A 43 -1.22 -10.29 7.03
CA PHE A 43 -1.21 -8.93 6.50
C PHE A 43 -2.61 -8.59 5.99
N ALA A 44 -3.20 -7.53 6.54
CA ALA A 44 -4.53 -7.08 6.15
C ALA A 44 -4.45 -5.67 5.57
N LEU A 45 -5.34 -5.38 4.61
CA LEU A 45 -5.49 -4.06 4.01
C LEU A 45 -5.93 -3.05 5.08
N VAL A 46 -5.13 -2.00 5.29
CA VAL A 46 -5.47 -0.91 6.23
C VAL A 46 -5.77 0.41 5.53
N LYS A 47 -5.32 0.57 4.28
CA LYS A 47 -5.56 1.76 3.47
C LYS A 47 -5.53 1.41 2.00
N SER A 48 -6.49 1.94 1.24
CA SER A 48 -6.47 1.94 -0.22
C SER A 48 -6.63 3.37 -0.71
N GLU A 49 -5.77 3.79 -1.62
CA GLU A 49 -5.83 5.10 -2.26
C GLU A 49 -5.80 4.91 -3.77
N GLU A 50 -6.75 5.56 -4.44
CA GLU A 50 -6.82 5.54 -5.89
C GLU A 50 -6.41 6.89 -6.48
N PHE A 51 -5.80 6.83 -7.65
CA PHE A 51 -5.38 8.00 -8.40
C PHE A 51 -5.73 7.82 -9.87
N GLU A 52 -6.08 8.93 -10.52
CA GLU A 52 -6.24 9.00 -11.96
C GLU A 52 -5.17 9.88 -12.60
N GLN A 53 -4.80 9.55 -13.84
CA GLN A 53 -3.91 10.38 -14.62
C GLN A 53 -4.69 11.54 -15.24
N THR A 54 -4.37 12.76 -14.84
CA THR A 54 -4.92 14.00 -15.40
C THR A 54 -3.89 14.68 -16.30
N ALA A 55 -4.29 15.75 -16.99
CA ALA A 55 -3.37 16.60 -17.76
C ALA A 55 -2.24 17.21 -16.89
N ASN A 56 -2.47 17.34 -15.58
CA ASN A 56 -1.52 17.91 -14.62
C ASN A 56 -0.76 16.83 -13.82
N GLY A 57 -0.88 15.56 -14.20
CA GLY A 57 -0.28 14.42 -13.49
C GLY A 57 -1.30 13.60 -12.71
N TRP A 58 -0.83 12.79 -11.76
CA TRP A 58 -1.68 11.93 -10.96
C TRP A 58 -2.44 12.74 -9.90
N ALA A 59 -3.77 12.61 -9.90
CA ALA A 59 -4.64 13.20 -8.89
C ALA A 59 -5.30 12.10 -8.08
N ARG A 60 -5.39 12.27 -6.76
CA ARG A 60 -6.10 11.33 -5.90
C ARG A 60 -7.60 11.41 -6.21
N ILE A 61 -8.22 10.28 -6.45
CA ILE A 61 -9.67 10.17 -6.53
C ILE A 61 -10.16 10.23 -5.09
N SER A 62 -10.79 11.33 -4.70
CA SER A 62 -11.50 11.40 -3.41
C SER A 62 -12.80 10.62 -3.51
N GLU A 63 -13.25 10.03 -2.40
CA GLU A 63 -14.65 9.61 -2.25
C GLU A 63 -15.60 10.83 -2.32
#